data_AF-A0A3D1ZDM4-F1
#
_entry.id   AF-A0A3D1ZDM4-F1
#
_cell.length_a   1.000
_cell.length_b   1.000
_cell.length_c   1.000
_cell.angle_alpha   90.00
_cell.angle_beta   90.00
_cell.angle_gamma   90.00
#
_symmetry.space_group_name_H-M   'P 1'
#
loop_
_entity.id
_entity.type
_entity.pdbx_description
1 polymer ?
#
loop_
_entity_poly.entity_id
_entity_poly.type
_entity_poly.pdbx_seq_one_letter_code
_entity_poly.pdbx_strand_id
1 'polypeptide(L)'
;MMEIDKEQMLVHIANSGRLGELLTSDNTMYLTPADPTSNRKTAYDLTLVGIGDVLVSADARTPNALLAESLLEGCLEKFNGYESMTREVTIRDSRLDFRLAGPDGDYYIEAKSVTLVEDRIAIFPDAPTVRGAKHVRTLTALASEGHRAAAVFVVQRPDASSLRPDADSDPTFHEALT
;
A
#
# COMPACT_ATOMS: atom_id res chain seq x y z
N MET A 1 15.89 -16.67 -0.27
CA MET A 1 17.08 -16.98 -1.09
C MET A 1 16.57 -17.13 -2.51
N MET A 2 17.29 -16.62 -3.50
CA MET A 2 16.92 -16.74 -4.91
C MET A 2 18.14 -17.15 -5.71
N GLU A 3 17.94 -17.94 -6.77
CA GLU A 3 19.01 -18.24 -7.72
C GLU A 3 19.12 -17.10 -8.73
N ILE A 4 20.28 -16.45 -8.78
CA ILE A 4 20.60 -15.35 -9.70
C ILE A 4 21.91 -15.76 -10.37
N ASP A 5 21.93 -15.87 -11.70
CA ASP A 5 23.11 -16.30 -12.46
C ASP A 5 23.75 -17.62 -11.94
N LYS A 6 22.91 -18.58 -11.50
CA LYS A 6 23.29 -19.87 -10.90
C LYS A 6 23.91 -19.78 -9.49
N GLU A 7 23.85 -18.62 -8.85
CA GLU A 7 24.28 -18.42 -7.48
C GLU A 7 23.10 -18.16 -6.55
N GLN A 8 23.15 -18.73 -5.34
CA GLN A 8 22.14 -18.51 -4.32
C GLN A 8 22.42 -17.20 -3.58
N MET A 9 21.54 -16.21 -3.74
CA MET A 9 21.70 -14.88 -3.16
C MET A 9 20.55 -14.49 -2.22
N LEU A 10 20.89 -13.70 -1.21
CA LEU A 10 19.91 -13.07 -0.32
C LEU A 10 19.32 -11.84 -1.00
N VAL A 11 18.00 -11.83 -1.13
CA VAL A 11 17.20 -10.73 -1.66
C VAL A 11 16.36 -10.16 -0.52
N HIS A 12 16.30 -8.83 -0.43
CA HIS A 12 15.44 -8.16 0.52
C HIS A 12 14.02 -8.02 -0.03
N ILE A 13 13.03 -8.23 0.84
CA ILE A 13 11.62 -8.00 0.53
C ILE A 13 11.16 -6.86 1.43
N ALA A 14 10.85 -5.72 0.82
CA ALA A 14 10.38 -4.52 1.51
C ALA A 14 8.88 -4.60 1.85
N ASN A 15 8.44 -5.75 2.35
CA ASN A 15 7.04 -6.03 2.66
C ASN A 15 6.97 -7.18 3.68
N SER A 16 6.28 -6.97 4.79
CA SER A 16 6.10 -7.95 5.86
C SER A 16 4.82 -8.77 5.76
N GLY A 17 4.03 -8.56 4.69
CA GLY A 17 2.86 -9.36 4.35
C GLY A 17 3.24 -10.79 3.98
N ARG A 18 2.23 -11.65 3.80
CA ARG A 18 2.45 -13.06 3.47
C ARG A 18 2.95 -13.25 2.03
N LEU A 19 2.46 -12.43 1.10
CA LEU A 19 2.84 -12.46 -0.32
C LEU A 19 2.74 -13.88 -0.92
N GLY A 20 1.80 -14.70 -0.45
CA GLY A 20 1.77 -16.14 -0.75
C GLY A 20 1.50 -16.43 -2.22
N GLU A 21 0.67 -15.60 -2.83
CA GLU A 21 0.35 -15.61 -4.26
C GLU A 21 1.48 -15.05 -5.12
N LEU A 22 2.36 -14.22 -4.55
CA LEU A 22 3.49 -13.62 -5.25
C LEU A 22 4.74 -14.51 -5.18
N LEU A 23 5.05 -15.06 -4.00
CA LEU A 23 6.30 -15.78 -3.71
C LEU A 23 6.21 -17.28 -4.04
N THR A 24 5.82 -17.60 -5.27
CA THR A 24 5.80 -18.98 -5.78
C THR A 24 7.01 -19.25 -6.68
N SER A 25 7.37 -20.53 -6.86
CA SER A 25 8.46 -20.94 -7.77
C SER A 25 8.13 -20.69 -9.25
N ASP A 26 6.85 -20.51 -9.57
CA ASP A 26 6.35 -20.42 -10.93
C ASP A 26 6.35 -18.98 -11.45
N ASN A 27 6.40 -18.01 -10.53
CA ASN A 27 6.39 -16.59 -10.87
C ASN A 27 7.78 -16.09 -11.25
N THR A 28 7.84 -15.21 -12.26
CA THR A 28 9.08 -14.51 -12.61
C THR A 28 9.31 -13.35 -11.63
N MET A 29 10.53 -13.23 -11.13
CA MET A 29 10.86 -12.28 -10.07
C MET A 29 11.78 -11.19 -10.61
N TYR A 30 11.41 -9.93 -10.43
CA TYR A 30 12.16 -8.78 -10.93
C TYR A 30 12.83 -8.06 -9.79
N LEU A 31 14.16 -7.96 -9.90
CA LEU A 31 15.01 -7.47 -8.84
C LEU A 31 15.59 -6.10 -9.17
N THR A 32 15.68 -5.23 -8.16
CA THR A 32 16.41 -3.97 -8.25
C THR A 32 17.75 -4.13 -7.51
N PRO A 33 18.89 -3.82 -8.15
CA PRO A 33 20.18 -3.80 -7.48
C PRO A 33 20.18 -2.79 -6.33
N ALA A 34 20.76 -3.18 -5.20
CA ALA A 34 21.06 -2.23 -4.14
C ALA A 34 22.10 -1.21 -4.64
N ASP A 35 22.09 -0.01 -4.05
CA ASP A 35 23.12 0.99 -4.28
C ASP A 35 24.51 0.38 -4.00
N PRO A 36 25.47 0.44 -4.95
CA PRO A 36 26.81 -0.12 -4.77
C PRO A 36 27.58 0.44 -3.56
N THR A 37 27.20 1.63 -3.08
CA THR A 37 27.79 2.29 -1.90
C THR A 37 27.13 1.89 -0.58
N SER A 38 26.08 1.07 -0.64
CA SER A 38 25.30 0.68 0.52
C SER A 38 25.98 -0.39 1.38
N ASN A 39 25.94 -0.23 2.70
CA ASN A 39 26.42 -1.24 3.66
C ASN A 39 25.38 -2.37 3.91
N ARG A 40 24.48 -2.63 2.96
CA ARG A 40 23.40 -3.61 3.11
C ARG A 40 23.92 -5.03 2.98
N LYS A 41 23.28 -5.95 3.72
CA LYS A 41 23.57 -7.39 3.65
C LYS A 41 23.10 -8.04 2.33
N THR A 42 22.10 -7.46 1.68
CA THR A 42 21.46 -8.00 0.47
C THR A 42 21.85 -7.17 -0.74
N ALA A 43 22.21 -7.82 -1.83
CA ALA A 43 22.59 -7.16 -3.09
C ALA A 43 21.39 -6.67 -3.91
N TYR A 44 20.20 -7.18 -3.62
CA TYR A 44 18.99 -6.90 -4.40
C TYR A 44 17.76 -6.71 -3.51
N ASP A 45 16.80 -5.96 -4.03
CA ASP A 45 15.41 -5.87 -3.58
C ASP A 45 14.50 -6.61 -4.55
N LEU A 46 13.51 -7.36 -4.05
CA LEU A 46 12.41 -7.85 -4.86
C LEU A 46 11.42 -6.69 -5.08
N THR A 47 11.27 -6.27 -6.33
CA THR A 47 10.49 -5.07 -6.67
C THR A 47 9.17 -5.44 -7.34
N LEU A 48 9.22 -6.29 -8.37
CA LEU A 48 8.04 -6.75 -9.09
C LEU A 48 8.01 -8.27 -9.18
N VAL A 49 6.80 -8.82 -9.28
CA VAL A 49 6.54 -10.23 -9.53
C VAL A 49 5.64 -10.33 -10.76
N GLY A 50 6.05 -11.14 -11.72
CA GLY A 50 5.25 -11.47 -12.90
C GLY A 50 4.19 -12.52 -12.56
N ILE A 51 2.92 -12.19 -12.81
CA ILE A 51 1.77 -13.10 -12.66
C ILE A 51 1.01 -13.10 -13.99
N GLY A 52 1.11 -14.20 -14.74
CA GLY A 52 0.63 -14.21 -16.13
C GLY A 52 1.30 -13.10 -16.94
N ASP A 53 0.51 -12.22 -17.54
CA ASP A 53 0.99 -11.11 -18.38
C ASP A 53 1.13 -9.77 -17.62
N VAL A 54 0.93 -9.76 -16.29
CA VAL A 54 1.00 -8.52 -15.49
C VAL A 54 2.18 -8.51 -14.53
N LEU A 55 2.64 -7.31 -14.19
CA LEU A 55 3.65 -7.05 -13.16
C LEU A 55 2.97 -6.53 -11.91
N VAL A 56 3.26 -7.16 -10.77
CA VAL A 56 2.69 -6.81 -9.46
C VAL A 56 3.80 -6.32 -8.54
N SER A 57 3.59 -5.17 -7.89
CA SER A 57 4.56 -4.65 -6.92
C SER A 57 4.63 -5.51 -5.67
N ALA A 58 5.84 -5.95 -5.33
CA ALA A 58 6.14 -6.61 -4.06
C ALA A 58 6.56 -5.60 -2.97
N ASP A 59 6.84 -4.35 -3.35
CA ASP A 59 7.34 -3.32 -2.45
C ASP A 59 6.18 -2.57 -1.77
N ALA A 60 6.07 -2.72 -0.44
CA ALA A 60 5.01 -2.07 0.34
C ALA A 60 5.19 -0.55 0.45
N ARG A 61 6.33 0.01 0.03
CA ARG A 61 6.58 1.46 0.01
C ARG A 61 5.95 2.15 -1.19
N THR A 62 5.75 1.42 -2.29
CA THR A 62 5.25 1.96 -3.56
C THR A 62 3.88 2.65 -3.46
N PRO A 63 2.85 2.09 -2.77
CA PRO A 63 1.56 2.75 -2.60
C PRO A 63 1.65 4.17 -2.06
N ASN A 64 2.43 4.37 -0.98
CA ASN A 64 2.59 5.67 -0.35
C ASN A 64 3.38 6.62 -1.26
N ALA A 65 4.36 6.12 -2.02
CA ALA A 65 5.10 6.95 -2.99
C ALA A 65 4.19 7.43 -4.12
N LEU A 66 3.42 6.53 -4.74
CA LEU A 66 2.48 6.84 -5.82
C LEU A 66 1.39 7.81 -5.37
N LEU A 67 0.85 7.60 -4.16
CA LEU A 67 -0.16 8.49 -3.61
C LEU A 67 0.42 9.87 -3.31
N ALA A 68 1.63 9.96 -2.75
CA ALA A 68 2.29 11.24 -2.48
C ALA A 68 2.52 12.03 -3.78
N GLU A 69 3.01 11.38 -4.83
CA GLU A 69 3.18 11.98 -6.16
C GLU A 69 1.85 12.48 -6.72
N SER A 70 0.81 11.63 -6.71
CA SER A 70 -0.53 11.98 -7.20
C SER A 70 -1.17 13.15 -6.45
N LEU A 71 -0.91 13.27 -5.14
CA LEU A 71 -1.38 14.38 -4.31
C LEU A 71 -0.64 15.68 -4.64
N LEU A 72 0.68 15.62 -4.84
CA LEU A 72 1.51 16.79 -5.17
C LEU A 72 1.24 17.32 -6.57
N GLU A 73 0.97 16.43 -7.53
CA GLU A 73 0.66 16.80 -8.91
C GLU A 73 -0.80 17.22 -9.11
N GLY A 74 -1.65 17.06 -8.08
CA GLY A 74 -3.06 17.43 -8.14
C GLY A 74 -3.89 16.52 -9.05
N CYS A 75 -3.40 15.31 -9.33
CA CYS A 75 -4.07 14.29 -10.17
C CYS A 75 -5.38 13.78 -9.56
N LEU A 76 -5.58 14.01 -8.27
CA LEU A 76 -6.74 13.57 -7.50
C LEU A 76 -7.53 14.79 -7.02
N GLU A 77 -8.47 15.27 -7.85
CA GLU A 77 -9.21 16.53 -7.64
C GLU A 77 -9.79 16.70 -6.24
N LYS A 78 -10.25 15.61 -5.61
CA LYS A 78 -10.82 15.59 -4.25
C LYS A 78 -9.86 16.11 -3.17
N PHE A 79 -8.57 16.02 -3.42
CA PHE A 79 -7.49 16.40 -2.52
C PHE A 79 -6.78 17.70 -2.92
N ASN A 80 -7.29 18.43 -3.92
CA ASN A 80 -6.74 19.72 -4.32
C ASN A 80 -7.17 20.84 -3.36
N GLY A 81 -6.45 21.96 -3.37
CA GLY A 81 -6.76 23.15 -2.55
C GLY A 81 -6.13 23.19 -1.17
N TYR A 82 -5.24 22.24 -0.86
CA TYR A 82 -4.46 22.20 0.38
C TYR A 82 -3.09 22.85 0.19
N GLU A 83 -2.60 23.55 1.21
CA GLU A 83 -1.39 24.38 1.16
C GLU A 83 -0.12 23.59 1.51
N SER A 84 -0.26 22.52 2.28
CA SER A 84 0.87 21.67 2.67
C SER A 84 0.49 20.22 2.90
N MET A 85 1.47 19.34 2.70
CA MET A 85 1.36 17.90 2.97
C MET A 85 2.41 17.49 4.00
N THR A 86 1.98 16.84 5.09
CA THR A 86 2.84 16.17 6.06
C THR A 86 2.67 14.66 5.94
N ARG A 87 3.77 13.91 5.90
CA ARG A 87 3.75 12.43 5.88
C ARG A 87 3.81 11.86 7.29
N GLU A 88 3.31 10.65 7.47
CA GLU A 88 3.56 9.82 8.64
C GLU A 88 3.12 10.48 9.97
N VAL A 89 1.90 10.98 9.99
CA VAL A 89 1.35 11.81 11.07
C VAL A 89 0.76 10.96 12.18
N THR A 90 1.25 11.17 13.40
CA THR A 90 0.73 10.50 14.60
C THR A 90 -0.58 11.13 15.04
N ILE A 91 -1.65 10.33 15.07
CA ILE A 91 -2.95 10.68 15.63
C ILE A 91 -3.28 9.67 16.72
N ARG A 92 -3.29 10.15 17.97
CA ARG A 92 -3.50 9.32 19.16
C ARG A 92 -2.48 8.17 19.18
N ASP A 93 -2.95 6.94 19.02
CA ASP A 93 -2.15 5.72 19.04
C ASP A 93 -1.94 5.12 17.63
N SER A 94 -2.29 5.86 16.58
CA SER A 94 -2.14 5.49 15.17
C SER A 94 -1.17 6.43 14.47
N ARG A 95 -0.57 5.96 13.37
CA ARG A 95 0.25 6.78 12.47
C ARG A 95 -0.34 6.67 11.08
N LEU A 96 -0.94 7.75 10.61
CA LEU A 96 -1.57 7.85 9.29
C LEU A 96 -0.54 8.32 8.27
N ASP A 97 -0.71 7.90 7.01
CA ASP A 97 0.27 8.15 5.96
C ASP A 97 0.40 9.63 5.59
N PHE A 98 -0.71 10.39 5.56
CA PHE A 98 -0.69 11.80 5.17
C PHE A 98 -1.68 12.68 5.95
N ARG A 99 -1.29 13.95 6.11
CA ARG A 99 -2.17 15.07 6.47
C ARG A 99 -1.98 16.17 5.43
N LEU A 100 -3.07 16.58 4.80
CA LEU A 100 -3.13 17.79 3.99
C LEU A 100 -3.71 18.91 4.86
N ALA A 101 -3.04 20.05 4.95
CA ALA A 101 -3.52 21.21 5.71
C ALA A 101 -3.95 22.33 4.77
N GLY A 102 -5.13 22.90 5.00
CA GLY A 102 -5.72 23.94 4.16
C GLY A 102 -6.69 24.84 4.94
N PRO A 103 -7.22 25.89 4.30
CA PRO A 103 -8.05 26.90 4.95
C PRO A 103 -9.36 26.33 5.52
N ASP A 104 -9.91 25.29 4.89
CA ASP A 104 -11.14 24.61 5.32
C ASP A 104 -10.88 23.45 6.30
N GLY A 105 -9.68 23.37 6.87
CA GLY A 105 -9.26 22.35 7.82
C GLY A 105 -8.38 21.26 7.22
N ASP A 106 -8.10 20.24 8.02
CA ASP A 106 -7.20 19.15 7.67
C ASP A 106 -7.90 17.99 6.94
N TYR A 107 -7.19 17.37 6.01
CA TYR A 107 -7.55 16.10 5.37
C TYR A 107 -6.53 15.02 5.75
N TYR A 108 -6.97 14.02 6.51
CA TYR A 108 -6.16 12.86 6.87
C TYR A 108 -6.36 11.70 5.90
N ILE A 109 -5.26 11.10 5.46
CA ILE A 109 -5.28 10.07 4.42
C ILE A 109 -4.44 8.88 4.86
N GLU A 110 -4.98 7.69 4.65
CA GLU A 110 -4.31 6.41 4.84
C GLU A 110 -4.36 5.63 3.52
N ALA A 111 -3.21 5.18 3.02
CA ALA A 111 -3.11 4.32 1.87
C ALA A 111 -3.34 2.85 2.26
N LYS A 112 -3.96 2.08 1.35
CA LYS A 112 -4.09 0.63 1.43
C LYS A 112 -3.59 0.02 0.13
N SER A 113 -2.52 -0.77 0.22
CA SER A 113 -1.98 -1.50 -0.94
C SER A 113 -2.92 -2.63 -1.31
N VAL A 114 -3.32 -2.72 -2.58
CA VAL A 114 -4.15 -3.83 -3.07
C VAL A 114 -3.42 -4.55 -4.20
N THR A 115 -3.03 -5.79 -3.94
CA THR A 115 -2.30 -6.66 -4.88
C THR A 115 -3.07 -7.93 -5.24
N LEU A 116 -3.98 -8.37 -4.37
CA LEU A 116 -4.85 -9.53 -4.62
C LEU A 116 -5.95 -9.16 -5.62
N VAL A 117 -6.09 -9.97 -6.66
CA VAL A 117 -7.14 -9.86 -7.68
C VAL A 117 -7.68 -11.24 -8.01
N GLU A 118 -9.00 -11.38 -7.97
CA GLU A 118 -9.74 -12.56 -8.39
C GLU A 118 -10.82 -12.13 -9.37
N ASP A 119 -10.93 -12.78 -10.53
CA ASP A 119 -11.94 -12.47 -11.56
C ASP A 119 -12.02 -10.97 -11.92
N ARG A 120 -10.86 -10.31 -12.02
CA ARG A 120 -10.71 -8.86 -12.27
C ARG A 120 -11.23 -7.95 -11.15
N ILE A 121 -11.49 -8.48 -9.96
CA ILE A 121 -11.89 -7.74 -8.77
C ILE A 121 -10.67 -7.65 -7.85
N ALA A 122 -10.21 -6.44 -7.57
CA ALA A 122 -9.22 -6.19 -6.52
C ALA A 122 -9.86 -6.41 -5.14
N ILE A 123 -9.17 -7.13 -4.27
CA ILE A 123 -9.71 -7.57 -2.98
C ILE A 123 -8.81 -7.06 -1.85
N PHE A 124 -9.41 -6.45 -0.83
CA PHE A 124 -8.68 -6.00 0.35
C PHE A 124 -9.49 -6.20 1.65
N PRO A 125 -8.87 -6.68 2.74
CA PRO A 125 -7.50 -7.18 2.81
C PRO A 125 -7.40 -8.63 2.28
N ASP A 126 -6.19 -9.05 1.96
CA ASP A 126 -5.83 -10.43 1.56
C ASP A 126 -5.60 -11.37 2.77
N ALA A 127 -5.50 -10.80 3.97
CA ALA A 127 -5.36 -11.49 5.24
C ALA A 127 -5.82 -10.58 6.41
N PRO A 128 -6.13 -11.13 7.60
CA PRO A 128 -6.49 -10.33 8.76
C PRO A 128 -5.48 -9.20 9.07
N THR A 129 -5.97 -7.96 9.24
CA THR A 129 -5.17 -6.74 9.43
C THR A 129 -5.66 -5.88 10.59
N VAL A 130 -5.23 -6.25 11.80
CA VAL A 130 -5.50 -5.49 13.03
C VAL A 130 -5.09 -4.02 12.90
N ARG A 131 -3.93 -3.76 12.26
CA ARG A 131 -3.43 -2.40 12.01
C ARG A 131 -4.32 -1.65 11.01
N GLY A 132 -4.76 -2.31 9.95
CA GLY A 132 -5.67 -1.73 8.96
C GLY A 132 -6.98 -1.27 9.61
N ALA A 133 -7.62 -2.14 10.39
CA ALA A 133 -8.89 -1.82 11.05
C ALA A 133 -8.73 -0.69 12.08
N LYS A 134 -7.61 -0.66 12.81
CA LYS A 134 -7.27 0.44 13.72
C LYS A 134 -7.17 1.78 13.00
N HIS A 135 -6.46 1.83 11.88
CA HIS A 135 -6.29 3.08 11.12
C HIS A 135 -7.61 3.58 10.55
N VAL A 136 -8.47 2.69 10.05
CA VAL A 136 -9.81 3.08 9.57
C VAL A 136 -10.65 3.64 10.72
N ARG A 137 -10.66 3.03 11.91
CA ARG A 137 -11.34 3.59 13.09
C ARG A 137 -10.81 4.98 13.47
N THR A 138 -9.51 5.20 13.36
CA THR A 138 -8.92 6.54 13.57
C THR A 138 -9.44 7.55 12.56
N LEU A 139 -9.55 7.18 11.27
CA LEU A 139 -10.14 8.03 10.24
C LEU A 139 -11.62 8.33 10.53
N THR A 140 -12.41 7.35 10.95
CA THR A 140 -13.83 7.53 11.31
C THR A 140 -13.99 8.48 12.50
N ALA A 141 -13.11 8.38 13.51
CA ALA A 141 -13.10 9.29 14.64
C ALA A 141 -12.78 10.73 14.20
N LEU A 142 -11.75 10.93 13.38
CA LEU A 142 -11.40 12.23 12.81
C LEU A 142 -12.56 12.84 11.99
N ALA A 143 -13.25 12.01 11.20
CA ALA A 143 -14.43 12.45 10.45
C ALA A 143 -15.57 12.90 11.39
N SER A 144 -15.78 12.18 12.49
CA SER A 144 -16.78 12.53 13.52
C SER A 144 -16.42 13.81 14.28
N GLU A 145 -15.14 14.16 14.33
CA GLU A 145 -14.61 15.41 14.90
C GLU A 145 -14.67 16.59 13.92
N GLY A 146 -15.16 16.37 12.69
CA GLY A 146 -15.32 17.41 11.66
C GLY A 146 -14.14 17.56 10.70
N HIS A 147 -13.12 16.70 10.80
CA HIS A 147 -12.03 16.67 9.82
C HIS A 147 -12.43 15.90 8.56
N ARG A 148 -11.73 16.15 7.44
CA ARG A 148 -11.84 15.28 6.26
C ARG A 148 -10.91 14.08 6.44
N ALA A 149 -11.40 12.90 6.06
CA ALA A 149 -10.67 11.64 6.22
C ALA A 149 -10.89 10.72 5.01
N ALA A 150 -9.86 9.97 4.60
CA ALA A 150 -9.95 9.03 3.50
C ALA A 150 -9.03 7.83 3.70
N ALA A 151 -9.57 6.63 3.46
CA ALA A 151 -8.77 5.47 3.09
C ALA A 151 -8.66 5.45 1.57
N VAL A 152 -7.44 5.41 1.03
CA VAL A 152 -7.17 5.37 -0.41
C VAL A 152 -6.58 4.01 -0.77
N PHE A 153 -7.34 3.23 -1.52
CA PHE A 153 -6.92 1.93 -1.99
C PHE A 153 -6.11 2.08 -3.28
N VAL A 154 -4.81 1.79 -3.20
CA VAL A 154 -3.89 1.84 -4.34
C VAL A 154 -3.86 0.47 -4.98
N VAL A 155 -4.67 0.30 -6.02
CA VAL A 155 -4.74 -0.93 -6.81
C VAL A 155 -3.59 -0.95 -7.80
N GLN A 156 -2.56 -1.75 -7.51
CA GLN A 156 -1.35 -1.86 -8.34
C GLN A 156 -1.47 -3.02 -9.34
N ARG A 157 -2.66 -3.18 -9.93
CA ARG A 157 -3.04 -4.32 -10.76
C ARG A 157 -3.84 -3.84 -11.97
N PRO A 158 -3.24 -3.80 -13.18
CA PRO A 158 -3.92 -3.29 -14.37
C PRO A 158 -5.04 -4.23 -14.87
N ASP A 159 -5.05 -5.47 -14.41
CA ASP A 159 -6.07 -6.48 -14.69
C ASP A 159 -7.30 -6.38 -13.77
N ALA A 160 -7.29 -5.51 -12.76
CA ALA A 160 -8.46 -5.19 -11.96
C ALA A 160 -9.36 -4.15 -12.64
N SER A 161 -10.68 -4.34 -12.56
CA SER A 161 -11.70 -3.40 -13.04
C SER A 161 -12.64 -2.89 -11.95
N SER A 162 -12.56 -3.45 -10.74
CA SER A 162 -13.35 -3.04 -9.58
C SER A 162 -12.62 -3.40 -8.29
N LEU A 163 -13.06 -2.82 -7.16
CA LEU A 163 -12.53 -3.09 -5.82
C LEU A 163 -13.66 -3.62 -4.93
N ARG A 164 -13.38 -4.63 -4.12
CA ARG A 164 -14.28 -5.19 -3.10
C ARG A 164 -13.54 -5.34 -1.76
N PRO A 165 -14.07 -4.79 -0.66
CA PRO A 165 -13.61 -5.15 0.68
C PRO A 165 -13.92 -6.62 0.99
N ASP A 166 -12.97 -7.34 1.58
CA ASP A 166 -13.15 -8.74 1.94
C ASP A 166 -13.56 -8.89 3.40
N ALA A 167 -14.85 -9.16 3.61
CA ALA A 167 -15.40 -9.42 4.94
C ALA A 167 -14.99 -10.79 5.50
N ASP A 168 -14.70 -11.77 4.63
CA ASP A 168 -14.34 -13.12 5.08
C ASP A 168 -12.90 -13.14 5.59
N SER A 169 -12.00 -12.42 4.92
CA SER A 169 -10.60 -12.28 5.35
C SER A 169 -10.44 -11.45 6.62
N ASP A 170 -11.20 -10.36 6.78
CA ASP A 170 -11.19 -9.55 8.01
C ASP A 170 -12.55 -8.86 8.29
N PRO A 171 -13.42 -9.50 9.08
CA PRO A 171 -14.70 -8.91 9.48
C PRO A 171 -14.53 -7.58 10.25
N THR A 172 -13.45 -7.43 11.01
CA THR A 172 -13.20 -6.24 11.84
C THR A 172 -12.76 -5.05 10.99
N PHE A 173 -12.00 -5.29 9.92
CA PHE A 173 -11.69 -4.27 8.93
C PHE A 173 -12.94 -3.85 8.15
N HIS A 174 -13.75 -4.83 7.72
CA HIS A 174 -14.99 -4.58 7.00
C HIS A 174 -15.96 -3.71 7.82
N GLU A 175 -16.21 -4.09 9.08
CA GLU A 175 -17.04 -3.31 10.00
C GLU A 175 -16.51 -1.88 10.19
N ALA A 176 -15.18 -1.69 10.27
CA ALA A 176 -14.62 -0.35 10.42
C ALA A 176 -14.85 0.54 9.18
N LEU A 177 -14.99 -0.06 7.99
CA LEU A 177 -15.12 0.64 6.71
C LEU A 177 -16.57 1.02 6.37
N THR A 178 -17.56 0.31 6.92
CA THR A 178 -19.00 0.47 6.65
C THR A 178 -19.70 1.29 7.72
#